data_AF-Q1N7L2-F1
#
_entry.id   AF-Q1N7L2-F1
#
_cell.length_a   1.000
_cell.length_b   1.000
_cell.length_c   1.000
_cell.angle_alpha   90.00
_cell.angle_beta   90.00
_cell.angle_gamma   90.00
#
_symmetry.space_group_name_H-M   'P 1'
#
loop_
_entity.id
_entity.type
_entity.pdbx_description
1 polymer ?
#
loop_
_entity_poly.entity_id
_entity_poly.type
_entity_poly.pdbx_seq_one_letter_code
_entity_poly.pdbx_strand_id
1 'polypeptide(L)'
;MAISPADPNRAAQAAEHINDADASWFGHPRQLARLFTTEMWERFGFYGMRALLVLYLTDHFLFSDTSASGTYGAYMSLVYLTPFIGGFIADRYLGSKRSVKFGAIIMAIGYFTLCFGGEAAKPYALVDGQRYEVQVAKQGDVRQQYLIDGDTRLAIRGHEDG
;
A
#
# COMPACT_ATOMS: atom_id res chain seq x y z
N MET A 1 -9.28 -60.19 -11.06
CA MET A 1 -8.99 -58.93 -10.34
C MET A 1 -10.32 -58.24 -10.12
N ALA A 2 -10.99 -58.51 -9.00
CA ALA A 2 -12.33 -58.01 -8.74
C ALA A 2 -12.24 -56.59 -8.18
N ILE A 3 -12.96 -55.66 -8.81
CA ILE A 3 -13.08 -54.27 -8.37
C ILE A 3 -13.92 -54.29 -7.09
N SER A 4 -13.30 -54.02 -5.93
CA SER A 4 -14.02 -53.91 -4.66
C SER A 4 -15.09 -52.82 -4.79
N PRO A 5 -16.37 -53.08 -4.43
CA PRO A 5 -17.38 -52.05 -4.45
C PRO A 5 -16.94 -50.89 -3.54
N ALA A 6 -17.06 -49.66 -4.03
CA ALA A 6 -16.73 -48.46 -3.27
C ALA A 6 -17.59 -48.43 -2.00
N ASP A 7 -16.93 -48.47 -0.84
CA ASP A 7 -17.60 -48.48 0.47
C ASP A 7 -18.41 -47.17 0.64
N PRO A 8 -19.76 -47.26 0.70
CA PRO A 8 -20.63 -46.08 0.81
C PRO A 8 -20.42 -45.32 2.12
N ASN A 9 -19.96 -45.98 3.18
CA ASN A 9 -19.69 -45.33 4.46
C ASN A 9 -18.44 -44.44 4.41
N ARG A 10 -17.51 -44.70 3.50
CA ARG A 10 -16.27 -43.92 3.35
C ARG A 10 -16.54 -42.53 2.76
N ALA A 11 -17.50 -42.45 1.82
CA ALA A 11 -17.96 -41.19 1.25
C ALA A 11 -18.78 -40.38 2.28
N ALA A 12 -19.61 -41.05 3.08
CA ALA A 12 -20.36 -40.42 4.17
C ALA A 12 -19.44 -39.87 5.26
N GLN A 13 -18.42 -40.62 5.70
CA GLN A 13 -17.44 -40.17 6.69
C GLN A 13 -16.58 -38.99 6.19
N ALA A 14 -16.24 -38.97 4.89
CA ALA A 14 -15.54 -37.84 4.28
C ALA A 14 -16.40 -36.56 4.24
N ALA A 15 -17.72 -36.69 4.08
CA ALA A 15 -18.67 -35.58 4.14
C ALA A 15 -18.93 -35.12 5.59
N GLU A 16 -18.96 -36.05 6.55
CA GLU A 16 -19.15 -35.79 7.97
C GLU A 16 -17.99 -34.97 8.57
N HIS A 17 -16.75 -35.25 8.17
CA HIS A 17 -15.55 -34.54 8.63
C HIS A 17 -15.45 -33.07 8.13
N ILE A 18 -16.32 -32.66 7.19
CA ILE A 18 -16.46 -31.25 6.75
C ILE A 18 -17.49 -30.51 7.64
N ASN A 19 -18.36 -31.24 8.31
CA ASN A 19 -19.56 -30.73 8.99
C ASN A 19 -19.32 -30.28 10.45
N ASP A 20 -18.12 -30.44 11.01
CA ASP A 20 -17.72 -29.86 12.31
C ASP A 20 -17.61 -28.31 12.29
N ALA A 21 -18.10 -27.65 11.22
CA ALA A 21 -18.20 -26.20 11.10
C ALA A 21 -19.47 -25.67 11.78
N ASP A 22 -19.66 -26.00 13.05
CA ASP A 22 -20.88 -25.70 13.83
C ASP A 22 -21.04 -24.21 14.23
N ALA A 23 -20.42 -23.29 13.49
CA ALA A 23 -20.88 -21.91 13.49
C ALA A 23 -21.04 -21.43 12.05
N SER A 24 -22.26 -21.14 11.66
CA SER A 24 -22.53 -20.54 10.36
C SER A 24 -22.27 -19.03 10.44
N TRP A 25 -21.55 -18.48 9.45
CA TRP A 25 -21.48 -17.04 9.23
C TRP A 25 -22.34 -16.73 8.00
N PHE A 26 -23.51 -16.12 8.22
CA PHE A 26 -24.55 -15.92 7.18
C PHE A 26 -24.89 -17.20 6.40
N GLY A 27 -24.90 -18.37 7.05
CA GLY A 27 -25.17 -19.65 6.39
C GLY A 27 -23.97 -20.27 5.63
N HIS A 28 -22.79 -19.66 5.71
CA HIS A 28 -21.56 -20.16 5.10
C HIS A 28 -20.54 -20.68 6.13
N PRO A 29 -19.56 -21.52 5.71
CA PRO A 29 -18.53 -22.05 6.59
C PRO A 29 -17.69 -20.95 7.27
N ARG A 30 -17.29 -21.15 8.55
CA ARG A 30 -16.48 -20.19 9.34
C ARG A 30 -15.15 -19.81 8.69
N GLN A 31 -14.60 -20.65 7.82
CA GLN A 31 -13.38 -20.33 7.08
C GLN A 31 -13.60 -19.11 6.16
N LEU A 32 -14.80 -18.97 5.59
CA LEU A 32 -15.13 -17.86 4.70
C LEU A 32 -15.11 -16.52 5.44
N ALA A 33 -15.67 -16.47 6.65
CA ALA A 33 -15.65 -15.26 7.48
C ALA A 33 -14.21 -14.76 7.75
N ARG A 34 -13.28 -15.70 8.01
CA ARG A 34 -11.86 -15.40 8.24
C ARG A 34 -11.18 -14.90 6.97
N LEU A 35 -11.40 -15.57 5.85
CA LEU A 35 -10.86 -15.14 4.55
C LEU A 35 -11.41 -13.77 4.17
N PHE A 36 -12.72 -13.57 4.27
CA PHE A 36 -13.38 -12.29 3.99
C PHE A 36 -12.78 -11.14 4.80
N THR A 37 -12.65 -11.31 6.12
CA THR A 37 -12.09 -10.26 6.99
C THR A 37 -10.63 -9.97 6.64
N THR A 38 -9.85 -11.02 6.33
CA THR A 38 -8.43 -10.87 5.96
C THR A 38 -8.29 -10.14 4.62
N GLU A 39 -9.06 -10.53 3.60
CA GLU A 39 -9.09 -9.90 2.28
C GLU A 39 -9.58 -8.45 2.36
N MET A 40 -10.60 -8.18 3.20
CA MET A 40 -11.10 -6.82 3.41
C MET A 40 -10.01 -5.90 3.98
N TRP A 41 -9.27 -6.38 4.98
CA TRP A 41 -8.21 -5.60 5.62
C TRP A 41 -7.01 -5.39 4.68
N GLU A 42 -6.66 -6.40 3.88
CA GLU A 42 -5.62 -6.32 2.85
C GLU A 42 -5.96 -5.27 1.80
N ARG A 43 -7.18 -5.32 1.25
CA ARG A 43 -7.67 -4.33 0.29
C ARG A 43 -7.75 -2.92 0.88
N PHE A 44 -8.23 -2.79 2.11
CA PHE A 44 -8.28 -1.49 2.80
C PHE A 44 -6.87 -0.88 2.91
N GLY A 45 -5.87 -1.67 3.34
CA GLY A 45 -4.49 -1.22 3.41
C GLY A 45 -3.90 -0.89 2.03
N PHE A 46 -4.20 -1.67 1.00
CA PHE A 46 -3.68 -1.46 -0.35
C PHE A 46 -4.21 -0.16 -0.96
N TYR A 47 -5.53 0.06 -0.91
CA TYR A 47 -6.13 1.29 -1.44
C TYR A 47 -5.78 2.51 -0.58
N GLY A 48 -5.69 2.35 0.75
CA GLY A 48 -5.24 3.40 1.66
C GLY A 48 -3.81 3.86 1.37
N MET A 49 -2.87 2.91 1.22
CA MET A 49 -1.49 3.21 0.83
C MET A 49 -1.44 3.90 -0.53
N ARG A 50 -2.17 3.40 -1.52
CA ARG A 50 -2.23 3.98 -2.87
C ARG A 50 -2.68 5.44 -2.85
N ALA A 51 -3.70 5.77 -2.05
CA ALA A 51 -4.22 7.12 -1.92
C ALA A 51 -3.22 8.05 -1.20
N LEU A 52 -2.64 7.59 -0.08
CA LEU A 52 -1.70 8.38 0.70
C LEU A 52 -0.33 8.52 0.03
N LEU A 53 0.12 7.53 -0.74
CA LEU A 53 1.40 7.55 -1.43
C LEU A 53 1.47 8.68 -2.46
N VAL A 54 0.43 8.85 -3.27
CA VAL A 54 0.39 9.93 -4.26
C VAL A 54 0.36 11.29 -3.57
N LEU A 55 -0.46 11.44 -2.53
CA LEU A 55 -0.50 12.66 -1.72
C LEU A 55 0.85 12.96 -1.07
N TYR A 56 1.54 11.95 -0.55
CA TYR A 56 2.85 12.10 0.09
C TYR A 56 3.94 12.47 -0.93
N LEU A 57 3.94 11.86 -2.11
CA LEU A 57 4.91 12.19 -3.16
C LEU A 57 4.73 13.62 -3.69
N THR A 58 3.50 14.12 -3.78
CA THR A 58 3.21 15.46 -4.27
C THR A 58 3.39 16.55 -3.20
N ASP A 59 2.95 16.31 -1.97
CA ASP A 59 2.95 17.32 -0.90
C ASP A 59 4.26 17.31 -0.09
N HIS A 60 4.88 16.15 0.13
CA HIS A 60 6.08 16.00 0.98
C HIS A 60 7.39 16.02 0.19
N PHE A 61 7.38 15.58 -1.08
CA PHE A 61 8.58 15.52 -1.93
C PHE A 61 8.58 16.55 -3.07
N LEU A 62 7.49 17.32 -3.25
CA LEU A 62 7.34 18.35 -4.29
C LEU A 62 7.71 17.84 -5.69
N PHE A 63 7.47 16.57 -5.97
CA PHE A 63 7.71 16.00 -7.29
C PHE A 63 6.75 16.61 -8.31
N SER A 64 7.24 16.83 -9.53
CA SER A 64 6.37 17.18 -10.65
C SER A 64 5.41 16.02 -10.96
N ASP A 65 4.22 16.33 -11.48
CA ASP A 65 3.17 15.35 -11.77
C ASP A 65 3.67 14.18 -12.64
N THR A 66 4.60 14.45 -13.57
CA THR A 66 5.23 13.44 -14.44
C THR A 66 6.15 12.50 -13.66
N SER A 67 6.96 13.01 -12.73
CA SER A 67 7.84 12.17 -11.91
C SER A 67 7.03 11.35 -10.90
N ALA A 68 6.02 11.95 -10.26
CA ALA A 68 5.15 11.26 -9.31
C ALA A 68 4.36 10.12 -9.98
N SER A 69 3.79 10.36 -11.17
CA SER A 69 3.07 9.33 -11.93
C SER A 69 3.98 8.20 -12.42
N GLY A 70 5.23 8.50 -12.80
CA GLY A 70 6.23 7.50 -13.16
C GLY A 70 6.60 6.57 -12.00
N THR A 71 6.91 7.13 -10.82
CA THR A 71 7.20 6.33 -9.61
C THR A 71 5.99 5.52 -9.18
N TYR A 72 4.80 6.12 -9.24
CA TYR A 72 3.55 5.45 -8.93
C TYR A 72 3.27 4.26 -9.87
N GLY A 73 3.47 4.43 -11.18
CA GLY A 73 3.31 3.36 -12.17
C GLY A 73 4.31 2.21 -11.97
N ALA A 74 5.57 2.55 -11.69
CA ALA A 74 6.61 1.56 -11.37
C ALA A 74 6.26 0.77 -10.10
N TYR A 75 5.81 1.46 -9.04
CA TYR A 75 5.36 0.82 -7.80
C TYR A 75 4.21 -0.17 -8.06
N MET A 76 3.15 0.27 -8.75
CA MET A 76 2.01 -0.60 -9.06
C MET A 76 2.43 -1.81 -9.90
N SER A 77 3.35 -1.62 -10.85
CA SER A 77 3.85 -2.72 -11.69
C SER A 77 4.57 -3.78 -10.86
N LEU A 78 5.41 -3.37 -9.89
CA LEU A 78 6.06 -4.30 -8.97
C LEU A 78 5.04 -5.02 -8.08
N VAL A 79 4.03 -4.31 -7.57
CA VAL A 79 2.99 -4.94 -6.75
C VAL A 79 2.23 -5.99 -7.55
N TYR A 80 1.89 -5.73 -8.82
CA TYR A 80 1.23 -6.72 -9.66
C TYR A 80 2.13 -7.89 -10.07
N LEU A 81 3.44 -7.69 -10.14
CA LEU A 81 4.40 -8.76 -10.43
C LEU A 81 4.68 -9.65 -9.20
N THR A 82 4.62 -9.09 -7.99
CA THR A 82 4.98 -9.77 -6.74
C THR A 82 4.18 -11.07 -6.49
N PRO A 83 2.85 -11.15 -6.72
CA PRO A 83 2.08 -12.38 -6.58
C PRO A 83 2.59 -13.53 -7.46
N PHE A 84 3.09 -13.23 -8.66
CA PHE A 84 3.66 -14.26 -9.55
C PHE A 84 4.90 -14.90 -8.93
N ILE A 85 5.81 -14.08 -8.42
CA ILE A 85 7.03 -14.53 -7.73
C ILE A 85 6.67 -15.26 -6.43
N GLY A 86 5.72 -14.71 -5.66
CA GLY A 86 5.25 -15.30 -4.41
C GLY A 86 4.57 -16.65 -4.59
N GLY A 87 3.80 -16.83 -5.68
CA GLY A 87 3.19 -18.09 -6.07
C GLY A 87 4.23 -19.14 -6.42
N PHE A 88 5.22 -18.78 -7.26
CA PHE A 88 6.33 -19.69 -7.59
C PHE A 88 7.10 -20.16 -6.35
N ILE A 89 7.36 -19.25 -5.41
CA ILE A 89 8.02 -19.56 -4.13
C ILE A 89 7.12 -20.45 -3.24
N ALA A 90 5.81 -20.19 -3.21
CA ALA A 90 4.85 -20.98 -2.46
C ALA A 90 4.79 -22.44 -2.96
N ASP A 91 4.80 -22.63 -4.27
CA ASP A 91 4.66 -23.93 -4.91
C ASP A 91 5.92 -24.79 -4.75
N ARG A 92 7.11 -24.17 -4.76
CA ARG A 92 8.37 -24.92 -4.79
C ARG A 92 9.09 -25.05 -3.45
N TYR A 93 8.92 -24.10 -2.52
CA TYR A 93 9.75 -24.04 -1.31
C TYR A 93 8.97 -24.05 0.00
N LEU A 94 7.95 -23.19 0.12
CA LEU A 94 7.35 -22.88 1.43
C LEU A 94 6.03 -23.60 1.70
N GLY A 95 5.28 -23.95 0.66
CA GLY A 95 3.90 -24.39 0.77
C GLY A 95 2.94 -23.22 1.04
N SER A 96 1.72 -23.32 0.50
CA SER A 96 0.71 -22.25 0.49
C SER A 96 0.49 -21.58 1.86
N LYS A 97 0.25 -22.37 2.93
CA LYS A 97 -0.04 -21.81 4.28
C LYS A 97 1.13 -21.02 4.89
N ARG A 98 2.38 -21.40 4.60
CA ARG A 98 3.56 -20.67 5.14
C ARG A 98 3.86 -19.44 4.30
N SER A 99 3.65 -19.51 2.99
CA SER A 99 3.82 -18.36 2.09
C SER A 99 2.88 -17.21 2.44
N VAL A 100 1.61 -17.50 2.74
CA VAL A 100 0.63 -16.48 3.17
C VAL A 100 1.09 -15.77 4.45
N LYS A 101 1.53 -16.52 5.47
CA LYS A 101 2.03 -15.93 6.73
C LYS A 101 3.27 -15.07 6.51
N PHE A 102 4.19 -15.52 5.65
CA PHE A 102 5.40 -14.79 5.31
C PHE A 102 5.07 -13.45 4.62
N GLY A 103 4.17 -13.47 3.63
CA GLY A 103 3.69 -12.25 2.98
C GLY A 103 3.03 -11.28 3.96
N ALA A 104 2.19 -11.78 4.87
CA ALA A 104 1.55 -10.96 5.89
C ALA A 104 2.56 -10.28 6.84
N ILE A 105 3.64 -10.98 7.23
CA ILE A 105 4.71 -10.40 8.05
C ILE A 105 5.45 -9.30 7.31
N ILE A 106 5.82 -9.52 6.04
CA ILE A 106 6.50 -8.50 5.22
C ILE A 106 5.62 -7.27 5.07
N MET A 107 4.32 -7.46 4.77
CA MET A 107 3.36 -6.36 4.69
C MET A 107 3.27 -5.58 5.99
N ALA A 108 3.16 -6.26 7.14
CA ALA A 108 3.10 -5.60 8.45
C ALA A 108 4.34 -4.74 8.72
N ILE A 109 5.54 -5.24 8.41
CA ILE A 109 6.79 -4.49 8.55
C ILE A 109 6.81 -3.27 7.61
N GLY A 110 6.35 -3.42 6.36
CA GLY A 110 6.25 -2.32 5.40
C GLY A 110 5.35 -1.19 5.90
N TYR A 111 4.13 -1.54 6.33
CA TYR A 111 3.20 -0.57 6.92
C TYR A 111 3.73 0.07 8.21
N PHE A 112 4.41 -0.69 9.06
CA PHE A 112 5.04 -0.17 10.27
C PHE A 112 6.13 0.85 9.91
N THR A 113 6.95 0.57 8.90
CA THR A 113 8.02 1.47 8.45
C THR A 113 7.46 2.79 7.90
N LEU A 114 6.34 2.75 7.19
CA LEU A 114 5.64 3.97 6.72
C LEU A 114 5.21 4.88 7.88
N CYS A 115 5.00 4.35 9.09
CA CYS A 115 4.62 5.16 10.24
C CYS A 115 5.74 6.11 10.70
N PHE A 116 7.00 5.80 10.39
CA PHE A 116 8.18 6.59 10.80
C PHE A 116 8.74 7.45 9.66
N GLY A 117 7.92 7.82 8.67
CA GLY A 117 8.33 8.62 7.52
C GLY A 117 9.12 9.88 7.91
N GLY A 118 10.29 10.07 7.27
CA GLY A 118 11.25 11.14 7.57
C GLY A 118 10.77 12.55 7.24
N GLU A 119 11.60 13.55 7.60
CA GLU A 119 11.26 14.98 7.48
C GLU A 119 10.81 15.39 6.07
N ALA A 120 9.86 16.33 6.03
CA ALA A 120 9.33 16.92 4.79
C ALA A 120 10.42 17.58 3.97
N ALA A 121 10.42 17.30 2.66
CA ALA A 121 11.31 18.00 1.76
C ALA A 121 10.91 19.48 1.78
N LYS A 122 11.88 20.33 2.13
CA LYS A 122 11.66 21.77 2.14
C LYS A 122 11.69 22.27 0.69
N PRO A 123 10.69 23.07 0.26
CA PRO A 123 10.75 23.68 -1.05
C PRO A 123 11.99 24.56 -1.16
N TYR A 124 12.69 24.52 -2.29
CA TYR A 124 13.78 25.43 -2.59
C TYR A 124 13.55 26.12 -3.93
N ALA A 125 13.89 27.40 -4.01
CA ALA A 125 13.95 28.16 -5.25
C ALA A 125 15.39 28.35 -5.68
N LEU A 126 15.60 28.35 -6.99
CA LEU A 126 16.87 28.73 -7.59
C LEU A 126 16.75 30.19 -8.04
N VAL A 127 17.42 31.09 -7.32
CA VAL A 127 17.55 32.50 -7.72
C VAL A 127 19.02 32.73 -8.05
N ASP A 128 19.32 33.16 -9.28
CA ASP A 128 20.68 33.38 -9.78
C ASP A 128 21.67 32.22 -9.55
N GLY A 129 21.17 30.98 -9.63
CA GLY A 129 21.97 29.76 -9.47
C GLY A 129 22.25 29.33 -8.03
N GLN A 130 21.76 30.06 -7.03
CA GLN A 130 21.85 29.70 -5.61
C GLN A 130 20.52 29.10 -5.11
N ARG A 131 20.62 28.07 -4.25
CA ARG A 131 19.46 27.37 -3.66
C ARG A 131 19.00 28.09 -2.39
N TYR A 132 17.81 28.67 -2.42
CA TYR A 132 17.18 29.32 -1.26
C TYR A 132 15.98 28.49 -0.80
N GLU A 133 15.87 28.22 0.50
CA GLU A 133 14.69 27.56 1.06
C GLU A 133 13.47 28.50 0.96
N VAL A 134 12.39 28.02 0.35
CA VAL A 134 11.12 28.73 0.25
C VAL A 134 10.19 28.21 1.33
N GLN A 135 9.83 29.06 2.30
CA GLN A 135 8.76 28.76 3.23
C GLN A 135 7.44 29.23 2.64
N VAL A 136 6.56 28.28 2.32
CA VAL A 136 5.19 28.57 1.84
C VAL A 136 4.29 28.70 3.07
N ALA A 137 4.10 29.93 3.56
CA ALA A 137 3.14 30.18 4.62
C ALA A 137 1.74 30.27 3.99
N LYS A 138 0.89 29.28 4.26
CA LYS A 138 -0.52 29.28 3.83
C LYS A 138 -1.31 30.21 4.77
N GLN A 139 -1.47 31.47 4.40
CA GLN A 139 -2.31 32.43 5.12
C GLN A 139 -3.66 32.58 4.40
N GLY A 140 -4.67 31.83 4.84
CA GLY A 140 -6.00 31.80 4.22
C GLY A 140 -6.03 30.99 2.90
N ASP A 141 -6.74 31.51 1.88
CA ASP A 141 -6.89 30.86 0.56
C ASP A 141 -5.73 31.19 -0.41
N VAL A 142 -4.82 32.09 -0.01
CA VAL A 142 -3.70 32.56 -0.86
C VAL A 142 -2.40 31.89 -0.43
N ARG A 143 -1.76 31.17 -1.35
CA ARG A 143 -0.40 30.60 -1.16
C ARG A 143 0.63 31.70 -1.36
N GLN A 144 1.14 32.30 -0.29
CA GLN A 144 2.27 33.23 -0.37
C GLN A 144 3.59 32.49 -0.13
N GLN A 145 4.49 32.58 -1.11
CA GLN A 145 5.82 31.98 -1.06
C GLN A 145 6.82 33.03 -0.56
N TYR A 146 7.57 32.70 0.49
CA TYR A 146 8.61 33.56 1.06
C TYR A 146 9.98 32.92 0.84
N LEU A 147 10.91 33.67 0.27
CA LEU A 147 12.33 33.30 0.21
C LEU A 147 12.96 33.68 1.55
N ILE A 148 13.74 32.77 2.13
CA ILE A 148 14.54 33.05 3.32
C ILE A 148 16.00 33.20 2.87
N ASP A 149 16.51 34.43 2.98
CA ASP A 149 17.93 34.76 2.82
C ASP A 149 18.47 35.20 4.18
N GLY A 150 19.08 34.27 4.92
CA GLY A 150 19.54 34.50 6.29
C GLY A 150 18.40 34.86 7.26
N ASP A 151 18.42 36.08 7.80
CA ASP A 151 17.44 36.61 8.78
C ASP A 151 16.29 37.40 8.10
N THR A 152 16.30 37.50 6.77
CA THR A 152 15.34 38.33 6.03
C THR A 152 14.34 37.46 5.27
N ARG A 153 13.04 37.63 5.57
CA ARG A 153 11.94 37.02 4.82
C ARG A 153 11.56 37.92 3.65
N LEU A 154 11.83 37.50 2.43
CA LEU A 154 11.47 38.22 1.23
C LEU A 154 10.21 37.58 0.61
N ALA A 155 9.10 38.31 0.63
CA ALA A 155 7.87 37.87 -0.02
C ALA A 155 8.06 37.89 -1.54
N ILE A 156 7.81 36.76 -2.22
CA ILE A 156 7.79 36.73 -3.67
C ILE A 156 6.53 37.48 -4.13
N ARG A 157 6.69 38.74 -4.49
CA ARG A 157 5.61 39.55 -5.08
C ARG A 157 5.50 39.14 -6.55
N GLY A 158 4.42 38.45 -6.90
CA GLY A 158 4.09 38.20 -8.30
C GLY A 158 3.99 39.53 -9.05
N HIS A 159 4.74 39.66 -10.14
CA HIS A 159 4.68 40.81 -11.03
C HIS A 159 3.31 40.77 -11.73
N GLU A 160 2.46 41.77 -11.48
CA GLU A 160 1.13 41.91 -12.09
C GLU A 160 1.21 42.44 -13.54
N ASP A 161 2.08 41.87 -14.37
CA ASP A 161 2.20 42.28 -15.77
C ASP A 161 1.63 41.21 -16.71
N GLY A 162 0.35 41.42 -17.04
CA GLY A 162 -0.27 41.27 -18.38
C GLY A 162 -0.16 39.94 -19.10
#